data_AF-A0A643BLK9-F1
#
_entry.id   AF-A0A643BLK9-F1
#
_cell.length_a   1.000
_cell.length_b   1.000
_cell.length_c   1.000
_cell.angle_alpha   90.00
_cell.angle_beta   90.00
_cell.angle_gamma   90.00
#
_symmetry.space_group_name_H-M   'P 1'
#
loop_
_entity.id
_entity.type
_entity.pdbx_description
1 polymer ?
#
loop_
_entity_poly.entity_id
_entity_poly.type
_entity_poly.pdbx_seq_one_letter_code
_entity_poly.pdbx_strand_id
1 'polypeptide(L)'
;MAQEEPRKKIPLVPENLLKKRKAYQALKATQAKQALLQRKEQRKGKEIKFKRLEWFLHDSWRQLRDRVRLRRLEVKPRGLEVPDKHSLAFVLCIERINGVSLLVQRTIARLRLNKISVVSLCK
;
A
#
# COMPACT_ATOMS: atom_id res chain seq x y z
N MET A 1 -2.55 -0.60 76.78
CA MET A 1 -2.01 0.73 76.48
C MET A 1 -1.92 0.88 74.96
N ALA A 2 -2.98 1.34 74.29
CA ALA A 2 -2.97 1.57 72.85
C ALA A 2 -2.54 3.02 72.62
N GLN A 3 -1.37 3.22 71.98
CA GLN A 3 -0.92 4.55 71.60
C GLN A 3 -1.70 5.03 70.37
N GLU A 4 -2.29 6.22 70.47
CA GLU A 4 -2.97 6.89 69.35
C GLU A 4 -1.93 7.43 68.36
N GLU A 5 -1.92 6.87 67.15
CA GLU A 5 -1.10 7.33 66.03
C GLU A 5 -1.53 8.75 65.58
N PRO A 6 -0.59 9.69 65.36
CA PRO A 6 -0.92 11.06 64.98
C PRO A 6 -1.58 11.09 63.59
N ARG A 7 -2.81 11.62 63.52
CA ARG A 7 -3.54 11.83 62.26
C ARG A 7 -2.72 12.72 61.32
N LYS A 8 -2.25 12.13 60.21
CA LYS A 8 -1.51 12.84 59.15
C LYS A 8 -2.38 13.98 58.61
N LYS A 9 -2.01 15.23 58.88
CA LYS A 9 -2.66 16.43 58.34
C LYS A 9 -2.47 16.43 56.82
N ILE A 10 -3.55 16.18 56.08
CA ILE A 10 -3.52 16.25 54.61
C ILE A 10 -3.34 17.74 54.25
N PRO A 11 -2.30 18.11 53.48
CA PRO A 11 -2.14 19.49 53.04
C PRO A 11 -3.38 19.91 52.26
N LEU A 12 -3.93 21.08 52.60
CA LEU A 12 -5.13 21.62 51.97
C LEU A 12 -4.78 22.01 50.52
N VAL A 13 -5.00 21.09 49.59
CA VAL A 13 -4.70 21.31 48.18
C VAL A 13 -5.75 22.28 47.62
N PRO A 14 -5.33 23.37 46.96
CA PRO A 14 -6.25 24.32 46.34
C PRO A 14 -7.23 23.64 45.37
N GLU A 15 -8.50 24.02 45.44
CA GLU A 15 -9.56 23.44 44.59
C GLU A 15 -9.27 23.56 43.09
N ASN A 16 -8.59 24.64 42.68
CA ASN A 16 -8.18 24.87 41.31
C ASN A 16 -7.25 23.77 40.76
N LEU A 17 -6.36 23.23 41.60
CA LEU A 17 -5.48 22.13 41.19
C LEU A 17 -6.24 20.82 41.05
N LEU A 18 -7.22 20.57 41.92
CA LEU A 18 -8.08 19.38 41.84
C LEU A 18 -8.94 19.41 40.57
N LYS A 19 -9.50 20.57 40.22
CA LYS A 19 -10.26 20.77 38.97
C LYS A 19 -9.39 20.52 37.73
N LYS A 20 -8.15 21.06 37.71
CA LYS A 20 -7.18 20.82 36.62
C LYS A 20 -6.78 19.34 36.49
N ARG A 21 -6.55 18.65 37.61
CA ARG A 21 -6.21 17.21 37.61
C ARG A 21 -7.36 16.36 37.06
N LYS A 22 -8.60 16.64 37.45
CA LYS A 22 -9.78 15.95 36.94
C LYS A 22 -9.96 16.16 35.43
N ALA A 23 -9.81 17.39 34.94
CA ALA A 23 -9.87 17.69 33.52
C ALA A 23 -8.76 16.97 32.72
N TYR A 24 -7.53 16.98 33.24
CA TYR A 24 -6.39 16.29 32.62
C TYR A 24 -6.60 14.77 32.56
N GLN A 25 -7.11 14.16 33.64
CA GLN A 25 -7.43 12.74 33.69
C GLN A 25 -8.51 12.37 32.66
N ALA A 26 -9.54 13.20 32.52
CA ALA A 26 -10.58 13.00 31.50
C ALA A 26 -10.00 13.05 30.08
N LEU A 27 -9.14 14.03 29.78
CA LEU A 27 -8.46 14.14 28.48
C LEU A 27 -7.52 12.96 28.20
N LYS A 28 -6.75 12.50 29.18
CA LYS A 28 -5.92 11.31 29.05
C LYS A 28 -6.75 10.05 28.79
N ALA A 29 -7.89 9.92 29.46
CA ALA A 29 -8.79 8.79 29.27
C ALA A 29 -9.42 8.79 27.86
N THR A 30 -9.83 9.96 27.33
CA THR A 30 -10.35 10.05 25.96
C THR A 30 -9.27 9.77 24.92
N GLN A 31 -8.06 10.31 25.09
CA GLN A 31 -6.91 10.02 24.22
C GLN A 31 -6.55 8.53 24.20
N ALA A 32 -6.53 7.88 25.37
CA ALA A 32 -6.27 6.45 25.47
C ALA A 32 -7.35 5.62 24.74
N LYS A 33 -8.63 5.98 24.90
CA LYS A 33 -9.73 5.34 24.17
C LYS A 33 -9.58 5.50 22.66
N GLN A 34 -9.28 6.70 22.18
CA GLN A 34 -9.06 6.97 20.76
C GLN A 34 -7.87 6.19 20.19
N ALA A 35 -6.74 6.15 20.92
CA ALA A 35 -5.57 5.38 20.52
C ALA A 35 -5.86 3.87 20.41
N LEU A 36 -6.70 3.33 21.30
CA LEU A 36 -7.16 1.93 21.22
C LEU A 36 -8.05 1.68 20.00
N LEU A 37 -8.96 2.60 19.67
CA LEU A 37 -9.82 2.50 18.49
C LEU A 37 -8.99 2.54 17.19
N GLN A 38 -8.06 3.50 17.06
CA GLN A 38 -7.16 3.60 15.92
C GLN A 38 -6.28 2.35 15.76
N ARG A 39 -5.76 1.78 16.87
CA ARG A 39 -5.03 0.50 16.84
C ARG A 39 -5.90 -0.65 16.34
N LYS A 40 -7.18 -0.71 16.73
CA LYS A 40 -8.12 -1.72 16.23
C LYS A 40 -8.37 -1.56 14.73
N GLU A 41 -8.57 -0.35 14.24
CA GLU A 41 -8.79 -0.06 12.82
C GLU A 41 -7.57 -0.40 11.97
N GLN A 42 -6.38 0.00 12.41
CA GLN A 42 -5.12 -0.37 11.73
C GLN A 42 -4.88 -1.88 11.71
N ARG A 43 -5.28 -2.61 12.76
CA ARG A 43 -5.20 -4.09 12.77
C ARG A 43 -6.17 -4.71 11.77
N LYS A 44 -7.40 -4.20 11.64
CA LYS A 44 -8.37 -4.66 10.62
C LYS A 44 -7.84 -4.45 9.19
N GLY A 45 -7.18 -3.32 8.93
CA GLY A 45 -6.57 -3.03 7.61
C GLY A 45 -5.31 -3.84 7.27
N LYS A 46 -4.72 -4.55 8.24
CA LYS A 46 -3.49 -5.35 8.11
C LYS A 46 -3.76 -6.83 7.84
N GLU A 47 -5.00 -7.26 7.61
CA GLU A 47 -5.21 -8.56 6.98
C GLU A 47 -4.51 -8.54 5.62
N ILE A 48 -3.37 -9.23 5.56
CA ILE A 48 -2.57 -9.37 4.36
C ILE A 48 -3.51 -9.92 3.30
N LYS A 49 -3.63 -9.21 2.18
CA LYS A 49 -4.50 -9.56 1.05
C LYS A 49 -3.93 -10.78 0.30
N PHE A 50 -3.63 -11.87 1.01
CA PHE A 50 -3.20 -13.16 0.47
C PHE A 50 -4.15 -13.59 -0.64
N LYS A 51 -5.46 -13.40 -0.44
CA LYS A 51 -6.49 -13.66 -1.47
C LYS A 51 -6.22 -12.97 -2.81
N ARG A 52 -5.71 -11.73 -2.83
CA ARG A 52 -5.40 -11.03 -4.09
C ARG A 52 -4.17 -11.63 -4.77
N LEU A 53 -3.14 -11.97 -3.99
CA LEU A 53 -1.92 -12.59 -4.52
C LEU A 53 -2.21 -14.02 -5.03
N GLU A 54 -2.95 -14.80 -4.25
CA GLU A 54 -3.44 -16.13 -4.62
C GLU A 54 -4.27 -16.09 -5.90
N TRP A 55 -5.19 -15.13 -6.00
CA TRP A 55 -5.99 -14.95 -7.20
C TRP A 55 -5.15 -14.54 -8.41
N PHE A 56 -4.19 -13.63 -8.25
CA PHE A 56 -3.27 -13.23 -9.31
C PHE A 56 -2.41 -14.40 -9.82
N LEU A 57 -1.88 -15.21 -8.92
CA LEU A 57 -1.16 -16.43 -9.27
C LEU A 57 -2.08 -17.41 -10.00
N HIS A 58 -3.26 -17.69 -9.46
CA HIS A 58 -4.21 -18.60 -10.08
C HIS A 58 -4.62 -18.15 -11.49
N ASP A 59 -4.87 -16.84 -11.69
CA ASP A 59 -5.23 -16.27 -12.98
C ASP A 59 -4.07 -16.34 -13.99
N SER A 60 -2.85 -16.00 -13.58
CA SER A 60 -1.66 -16.13 -14.43
C SER A 60 -1.43 -17.57 -14.92
N TRP A 61 -1.61 -18.56 -14.03
CA TRP A 61 -1.49 -19.97 -14.39
C TRP A 61 -2.63 -20.44 -15.29
N ARG A 62 -3.84 -19.92 -15.10
CA ARG A 62 -4.98 -20.17 -15.99
C ARG A 62 -4.71 -19.64 -17.40
N GLN A 63 -4.27 -18.38 -17.53
CA GLN A 63 -3.92 -17.76 -18.80
C GLN A 63 -2.82 -18.54 -19.54
N LEU A 64 -1.79 -19.00 -18.83
CA LEU A 64 -0.72 -19.81 -19.44
C LEU A 64 -1.25 -21.15 -19.97
N ARG A 65 -2.09 -21.85 -19.19
CA ARG A 65 -2.72 -23.11 -19.62
C ARG A 65 -3.62 -22.90 -20.83
N ASP A 66 -4.39 -21.82 -20.85
CA ASP A 66 -5.24 -21.47 -21.99
C ASP A 66 -4.42 -21.17 -23.24
N ARG A 67 -3.34 -20.38 -23.14
CA ARG A 67 -2.42 -20.13 -24.26
C ARG A 67 -1.82 -21.43 -24.81
N VAL A 68 -1.37 -22.34 -23.93
CA VAL A 68 -0.84 -23.65 -24.36
C VAL A 68 -1.91 -24.52 -24.98
N ARG A 69 -3.15 -24.50 -24.45
CA ARG A 69 -4.30 -25.22 -25.01
C ARG A 69 -4.61 -24.72 -26.43
N LEU A 70 -4.68 -23.41 -26.65
CA LEU A 70 -4.89 -22.80 -27.96
C LEU A 70 -3.80 -23.19 -28.96
N ARG A 71 -2.51 -23.09 -28.57
CA ARG A 71 -1.40 -23.53 -29.43
C ARG A 71 -1.47 -25.02 -29.79
N ARG A 72 -1.92 -25.89 -28.87
CA ARG A 72 -2.12 -27.32 -29.17
C ARG A 72 -3.29 -27.56 -30.12
N LEU A 73 -4.33 -26.72 -30.05
CA LEU A 73 -5.46 -26.76 -30.97
C LEU A 73 -5.07 -26.25 -32.37
N GLU A 74 -4.20 -25.25 -32.48
CA GLU A 74 -3.64 -24.79 -33.77
C GLU A 74 -2.86 -25.89 -34.51
N VAL A 75 -2.08 -26.71 -33.79
CA VAL A 75 -1.33 -27.84 -34.36
C VAL A 75 -2.27 -28.95 -34.85
N LYS A 76 -3.53 -28.97 -34.39
CA LYS A 76 -4.59 -29.82 -34.94
C LYS A 76 -5.23 -29.06 -36.11
N PRO A 77 -5.20 -29.56 -37.36
CA PRO A 77 -5.32 -28.74 -38.58
C PRO A 77 -6.73 -28.22 -38.91
N ARG A 78 -7.60 -28.00 -37.91
CA ARG A 78 -8.95 -27.46 -38.12
C ARG A 78 -9.28 -26.40 -37.06
N GLY A 79 -8.81 -25.18 -37.30
CA GLY A 79 -9.53 -23.96 -36.95
C GLY A 79 -9.09 -23.21 -35.69
N LEU A 80 -8.78 -21.93 -35.92
CA LEU A 80 -9.05 -20.79 -35.03
C LEU A 80 -8.11 -20.63 -33.82
N GLU A 81 -7.17 -19.68 -33.92
CA GLU A 81 -7.22 -18.37 -33.26
C GLU A 81 -5.96 -17.55 -33.59
N VAL A 82 -6.10 -16.24 -33.76
CA VAL A 82 -4.95 -15.33 -33.90
C VAL A 82 -4.50 -14.96 -32.49
N PRO A 83 -3.20 -15.09 -32.13
CA PRO A 83 -2.75 -14.77 -30.78
C PRO A 83 -3.09 -13.31 -30.40
N ASP A 84 -3.58 -13.13 -29.17
CA ASP A 84 -3.95 -11.82 -28.64
C ASP A 84 -2.80 -10.81 -28.77
N LYS A 85 -3.14 -9.62 -29.32
CA LYS A 85 -2.23 -8.46 -29.37
C LYS A 85 -1.80 -8.12 -27.94
N HIS A 86 -0.50 -8.06 -27.71
CA HIS A 86 0.05 -7.71 -26.40
C HIS A 86 -0.31 -6.26 -26.07
N SER A 87 -1.05 -6.06 -24.97
CA SER A 87 -1.56 -4.75 -24.55
C SER A 87 -0.55 -3.91 -23.77
N LEU A 88 0.65 -4.43 -23.53
CA LEU A 88 1.69 -3.78 -22.74
C LEU A 88 3.04 -3.92 -23.42
N ALA A 89 3.83 -2.85 -23.37
CA ALA A 89 5.19 -2.80 -23.88
C ALA A 89 6.15 -2.26 -22.82
N PHE A 90 7.33 -2.89 -22.71
CA PHE A 90 8.44 -2.33 -21.97
C PHE A 90 9.31 -1.50 -22.91
N VAL A 91 9.50 -0.22 -22.56
CA VAL A 91 10.32 0.69 -23.36
C VAL A 91 11.61 0.99 -22.62
N LEU A 92 12.72 0.87 -23.33
CA LEU A 92 14.08 1.05 -22.82
C LEU A 92 14.78 2.15 -23.63
N CYS A 93 15.39 3.12 -22.94
CA CYS A 93 16.23 4.13 -23.58
C CYS A 93 17.68 3.65 -23.66
N ILE A 94 18.14 3.33 -24.87
CA ILE A 94 19.47 2.76 -25.15
C ILE A 94 20.52 3.88 -25.30
N GLU A 95 20.15 5.00 -25.92
CA GLU A 95 21.07 6.09 -26.26
C GLU A 95 20.72 7.40 -25.57
N ARG A 96 21.63 8.38 -25.61
CA ARG A 96 21.40 9.74 -25.09
C ARG A 96 20.51 10.53 -26.03
N ILE A 97 19.75 11.48 -25.47
CA ILE A 97 18.77 12.33 -26.18
C ILE A 97 19.46 13.48 -26.98
N ASN A 98 20.74 13.34 -27.34
CA ASN A 98 21.48 14.40 -28.01
C ASN A 98 21.24 14.32 -29.53
N GLY A 99 20.87 15.44 -30.17
CA GLY A 99 20.68 15.50 -31.63
C GLY A 99 19.34 14.96 -32.15
N VAL A 100 18.39 14.62 -31.27
CA VAL A 100 17.03 14.22 -31.67
C VAL A 100 16.12 15.43 -31.88
N SER A 101 15.14 15.27 -32.78
CA SER A 101 14.14 16.31 -33.08
C SER A 101 13.28 16.64 -31.85
N LEU A 102 12.76 17.88 -31.80
CA LEU A 102 11.94 18.36 -30.68
C LEU A 102 10.70 17.50 -30.42
N LEU A 103 10.10 16.93 -31.47
CA LEU A 103 8.95 16.04 -31.35
C LEU A 103 9.31 14.75 -30.61
N VAL A 104 10.45 14.15 -30.93
CA VAL A 104 10.93 12.92 -30.28
C VAL A 104 11.29 13.20 -28.83
N GLN A 105 11.96 14.33 -28.54
CA GLN A 105 12.28 14.73 -27.18
C GLN A 105 11.03 14.89 -26.30
N ARG A 106 9.96 15.51 -26.84
CA ARG A 106 8.68 15.65 -26.13
C ARG A 106 8.01 14.30 -25.85
N THR A 107 8.08 13.36 -26.80
CA THR A 107 7.54 12.01 -26.62
C THR A 107 8.34 11.23 -25.58
N ILE A 108 9.67 11.27 -25.61
CA ILE A 108 10.55 10.64 -24.61
C ILE A 108 10.27 11.20 -23.20
N ALA A 109 10.09 12.51 -23.07
CA ALA A 109 9.74 13.14 -21.81
C ALA A 109 8.37 12.66 -21.28
N ARG A 110 7.38 12.46 -22.15
CA ARG A 110 6.07 11.89 -21.78
C ARG A 110 6.19 10.45 -21.30
N LEU A 111 7.06 9.66 -21.94
CA LEU A 111 7.37 8.29 -21.54
C LEU A 111 8.30 8.20 -20.31
N ARG A 112 8.74 9.35 -19.77
CA ARG A 112 9.64 9.50 -18.62
C ARG A 112 11.02 8.85 -18.81
N LEU A 113 11.51 8.82 -20.05
CA LEU A 113 12.77 8.17 -20.45
C LEU A 113 13.94 9.16 -20.55
N ASN A 114 14.15 9.97 -19.51
CA ASN A 114 15.11 11.09 -19.56
C ASN A 114 16.58 10.67 -19.33
N LYS A 115 16.82 9.45 -18.85
CA LYS A 115 18.16 8.90 -18.60
C LYS A 115 18.32 7.59 -19.36
N ILE A 116 19.56 7.29 -19.71
CA ILE A 116 19.94 5.99 -20.28
C ILE A 116 19.60 4.90 -19.26
N SER A 117 19.15 3.73 -19.75
CA SER A 117 18.81 2.55 -18.92
C SER A 117 17.59 2.70 -18.01
N VAL A 118 16.73 3.71 -18.21
CA VAL A 118 15.42 3.77 -17.55
C VAL A 118 14.44 2.86 -18.28
N VAL A 119 13.69 2.07 -17.52
CA VAL A 119 12.61 1.21 -18.02
C VAL A 119 11.27 1.85 -17.69
N SER A 120 10.39 1.99 -18.67
CA SER A 120 9.00 2.38 -18.45
C SER A 120 8.03 1.35 -19.04
N LEU A 121 6.96 1.07 -18.30
CA LEU A 121 5.85 0.22 -18.75
C LEU A 121 4.83 1.10 -19.46
N CYS A 122 4.60 0.84 -20.75
CA CYS A 122 3.60 1.51 -21.58
C CYS A 122 2.44 0.57 -21.89
N LYS A 123 1.27 1.15 -22.09
CA LYS A 123 0.03 0.47 -22.46
C LYS A 123 -0.45 0.98 -23.82
#